data_AF-A0A957SF60-F1
#
_entry.id   AF-A0A957SF60-F1
#
_cell.length_a   1.000
_cell.length_b   1.000
_cell.length_c   1.000
_cell.angle_alpha   90.00
_cell.angle_beta   90.00
_cell.angle_gamma   90.00
#
_symmetry.space_group_name_H-M   'P 1'
#
loop_
_entity.id
_entity.type
_entity.pdbx_description
1 polymer ?
#
loop_
_entity_poly.entity_id
_entity_poly.type
_entity_poly.pdbx_seq_one_letter_code
_entity_poly.pdbx_strand_id
1 'polypeptide(L)'
;MIAGLVLAGIAGVVAFTTLSQAAPQIQQSLGEDAPVVNVVVAARTVTVRSALTAEDIELKAVPAAAVPDGAIYELEAALGQL
;
A
#
# COMPACT_ATOMS: atom_id res chain seq x y z
N MET A 1 -33.82 15.58 -25.87
CA MET A 1 -33.34 14.24 -25.47
C MET A 1 -31.82 14.21 -25.32
N ILE A 2 -31.04 14.52 -26.37
CA ILE A 2 -29.56 14.40 -26.35
C ILE A 2 -28.89 15.35 -25.34
N ALA A 3 -29.40 16.58 -25.19
CA ALA A 3 -28.85 17.57 -24.25
C ALA A 3 -28.88 17.13 -22.78
N GLY A 4 -29.91 16.38 -22.35
CA GLY A 4 -30.00 15.87 -20.99
C GLY A 4 -28.98 14.75 -20.72
N LEU A 5 -28.69 13.94 -21.74
CA LEU A 5 -27.68 12.87 -21.68
C LEU A 5 -26.27 13.44 -21.54
N VAL A 6 -25.96 14.52 -22.27
CA VAL A 6 -24.68 15.23 -22.18
C VAL A 6 -24.50 15.83 -20.78
N LEU A 7 -25.55 16.48 -20.25
CA LEU A 7 -25.49 17.10 -18.93
C LEU A 7 -25.32 16.07 -17.80
N ALA A 8 -26.03 14.94 -17.89
CA ALA A 8 -25.90 13.84 -16.93
C ALA A 8 -24.48 13.23 -16.94
N GLY A 9 -23.87 13.09 -18.12
CA GLY A 9 -22.49 12.62 -18.24
C GLY A 9 -21.50 13.56 -17.54
N ILE A 10 -21.64 14.87 -17.77
CA ILE A 10 -20.77 15.88 -17.13
C ILE A 10 -20.98 15.88 -15.61
N ALA A 11 -22.22 15.81 -15.13
CA ALA A 11 -22.53 15.75 -13.70
C ALA A 11 -21.91 14.52 -13.03
N GLY A 12 -21.94 13.36 -13.71
CA GLY A 12 -21.31 12.13 -13.22
C GLY A 12 -19.79 12.26 -13.09
N VAL A 13 -19.13 12.86 -14.09
CA VAL A 13 -17.68 13.10 -14.05
C VAL A 13 -17.31 14.04 -12.90
N VAL A 14 -18.05 15.13 -12.70
CA VAL A 14 -17.80 16.10 -11.61
C VAL A 14 -18.04 15.49 -10.22
N ALA A 15 -19.08 14.65 -10.09
CA ALA A 15 -19.34 13.92 -8.85
C ALA A 15 -18.23 12.91 -8.55
N PHE A 16 -17.75 12.19 -9.57
CA PHE A 16 -16.65 11.24 -9.42
C PHE A 16 -15.33 11.94 -9.04
N THR A 17 -14.97 13.04 -9.71
CA THR A 17 -13.74 13.78 -9.36
C THR A 17 -13.82 14.43 -7.98
N THR A 18 -14.99 14.91 -7.57
CA THR A 18 -15.23 15.42 -6.22
C THR A 18 -15.07 14.31 -5.19
N LEU A 19 -15.68 13.14 -5.43
CA LEU A 19 -15.56 12.00 -4.52
C LEU A 19 -14.14 11.44 -4.48
N SER A 20 -13.43 11.38 -5.60
CA SER A 20 -12.02 10.94 -5.63
C SER A 20 -11.07 11.89 -4.92
N GLN A 21 -11.36 13.20 -4.90
CA GLN A 21 -10.58 14.16 -4.11
C GLN A 21 -10.96 14.16 -2.62
N ALA A 22 -12.22 13.92 -2.30
CA ALA A 22 -12.71 13.84 -0.92
C ALA A 22 -12.49 12.46 -0.29
N ALA A 23 -12.22 11.43 -1.11
CA ALA A 23 -11.80 10.14 -0.63
C ALA A 23 -10.51 10.40 0.16
N PRO A 24 -10.51 10.14 1.48
CA PRO A 24 -9.29 10.28 2.26
C PRO A 24 -8.27 9.39 1.56
N GLN A 25 -7.21 10.00 1.03
CA GLN A 25 -6.01 9.24 0.77
C GLN A 25 -5.76 8.52 2.09
N ILE A 26 -5.72 7.19 2.08
CA ILE A 26 -5.19 6.42 3.20
C ILE A 26 -3.66 6.67 3.18
N GLN A 27 -3.28 7.95 3.31
CA GLN A 27 -2.05 8.37 3.90
C GLN A 27 -2.26 8.02 5.36
N GLN A 28 -1.85 6.78 5.67
CA GLN A 28 -1.52 6.41 7.02
C GLN A 28 -0.52 7.48 7.48
N SER A 29 -1.05 8.48 8.20
CA SER A 29 -0.34 9.62 8.78
C SER A 29 0.61 9.10 9.86
N LEU A 30 1.65 8.41 9.43
CA LEU A 30 2.89 8.33 10.14
C LEU A 30 3.62 9.59 9.69
N GLY A 31 3.72 10.56 10.60
CA GLY A 31 4.01 11.96 10.30
C GLY A 31 5.12 12.15 9.27
N GLU A 32 5.04 13.26 8.54
CA GLU A 32 5.94 13.69 7.46
C GLU A 32 7.45 13.75 7.85
N ASP A 33 7.77 13.52 9.13
CA ASP A 33 9.11 13.49 9.74
C ASP A 33 9.43 12.16 10.48
N ALA A 34 8.57 11.15 10.37
CA ALA A 34 8.81 9.87 11.04
C ALA A 34 9.96 9.15 10.33
N PRO A 35 11.01 8.70 11.04
CA PRO A 35 12.11 7.97 10.43
C PRO A 35 11.58 6.73 9.73
N VAL A 36 11.76 6.68 8.41
CA VAL A 36 11.41 5.53 7.57
C VAL A 36 12.55 4.53 7.56
N VAL A 37 12.21 3.26 7.76
CA VAL A 37 13.16 2.15 7.71
C VAL A 37 12.70 1.14 6.67
N ASN A 38 13.65 0.53 5.97
CA ASN A 38 13.34 -0.52 5.01
C ASN A 38 13.15 -1.82 5.78
N VAL A 39 11.96 -2.39 5.70
CA VAL A 39 11.65 -3.71 6.26
C VAL A 39 11.17 -4.64 5.16
N VAL A 40 11.47 -5.94 5.33
CA VAL A 40 11.00 -6.98 4.42
C VAL A 40 9.51 -7.22 4.68
N VAL A 41 8.71 -7.10 3.63
CA VAL A 41 7.27 -7.37 3.66
C VAL A 41 6.91 -8.40 2.59
N ALA A 42 5.79 -9.10 2.78
CA ALA A 42 5.29 -10.03 1.79
C ALA A 42 4.68 -9.28 0.60
N ALA A 43 5.22 -9.49 -0.60
CA ALA A 43 4.70 -8.91 -1.84
C ALA A 43 3.41 -9.60 -2.32
N ARG A 44 3.16 -10.82 -1.85
CA ARG A 44 2.03 -11.68 -2.22
C ARG A 44 1.65 -12.60 -1.06
N THR A 45 0.50 -13.27 -1.16
CA THR A 45 0.03 -14.21 -0.14
C THR A 45 1.02 -15.37 0.02
N VAL A 46 1.70 -15.43 1.18
CA VAL A 46 2.60 -16.54 1.54
C VAL A 46 1.82 -17.59 2.32
N THR A 47 2.03 -18.87 2.01
CA THR A 47 1.30 -19.98 2.65
C THR A 47 2.02 -20.40 3.93
N VAL A 48 1.28 -20.89 4.93
CA VAL A 48 1.90 -21.34 6.19
C VAL A 48 2.85 -22.51 5.91
N ARG A 49 4.10 -22.42 6.40
CA ARG A 49 5.19 -23.41 6.20
C ARG A 49 5.70 -23.52 4.76
N SER A 50 5.52 -22.50 3.93
CA SER A 50 6.22 -22.41 2.64
C SER A 50 7.54 -21.66 2.81
N ALA A 51 8.59 -22.14 2.14
CA ALA A 51 9.85 -21.41 2.09
C ALA A 51 9.66 -20.06 1.39
N LEU A 52 10.12 -18.99 2.02
CA LEU A 52 10.09 -17.64 1.44
C LEU A 52 11.08 -17.54 0.28
N THR A 53 10.59 -17.19 -0.91
CA THR A 53 11.41 -16.96 -2.11
C THR A 53 11.56 -15.47 -2.40
N ALA A 54 12.53 -15.10 -3.24
CA ALA A 54 12.77 -13.69 -3.61
C ALA A 54 11.59 -13.04 -4.35
N GLU A 55 10.66 -13.84 -4.86
CA GLU A 55 9.45 -13.37 -5.55
C GLU A 55 8.30 -13.06 -4.58
N ASP A 56 8.41 -13.57 -3.35
CA ASP A 56 7.41 -13.48 -2.30
C ASP A 56 7.64 -12.30 -1.35
N ILE A 57 8.85 -11.76 -1.34
CA ILE A 57 9.31 -10.73 -0.41
C ILE A 57 9.83 -9.51 -1.13
N GLU A 58 9.57 -8.33 -0.56
CA GLU A 58 10.09 -7.06 -1.05
C GLU A 58 10.52 -6.18 0.13
N LEU A 59 11.49 -5.29 -0.11
CA LEU A 59 11.83 -4.23 0.84
C LEU A 59 10.87 -3.07 0.64
N LYS A 60 10.15 -2.73 1.71
CA LYS A 60 9.26 -1.57 1.73
C LYS A 60 9.75 -0.57 2.76
N ALA A 61 9.78 0.70 2.37
CA ALA A 61 9.99 1.80 3.31
C ALA A 61 8.74 1.96 4.16
N VAL A 62 8.84 1.65 5.45
CA VAL A 62 7.75 1.75 6.40
C VAL A 62 8.23 2.60 7.58
N PRO A 63 7.39 3.48 8.15
CA PRO A 63 7.79 4.30 9.29
C PRO A 63 8.16 3.43 10.49
N ALA A 64 9.28 3.76 11.16
CA ALA A 64 9.84 2.94 12.24
C ALA A 64 8.86 2.69 13.39
N ALA A 65 7.96 3.65 13.67
CA ALA A 65 6.92 3.50 14.69
C ALA A 65 5.83 2.46 14.35
N ALA A 66 5.71 2.08 13.08
CA ALA A 66 4.77 1.05 12.61
C ALA A 66 5.43 -0.32 12.42
N VAL A 67 6.73 -0.44 12.69
CA VAL A 67 7.47 -1.70 12.56
C VAL A 67 7.28 -2.54 13.82
N PRO A 68 6.76 -3.78 13.70
CA PRO A 68 6.65 -4.69 14.84
C PRO A 68 8.01 -5.14 15.37
N ASP A 69 8.07 -5.50 16.65
CA ASP A 69 9.25 -6.11 17.24
C ASP A 69 9.60 -7.43 16.52
N GLY A 70 10.83 -7.54 16.04
CA GLY A 70 11.32 -8.72 15.29
C GLY A 70 11.22 -8.62 13.77
N ALA A 71 10.98 -7.44 13.20
CA ALA A 71 11.04 -7.23 11.76
C ALA A 71 12.44 -7.50 11.18
N ILE A 72 12.46 -8.02 9.95
CA ILE A 72 13.69 -8.29 9.20
C ILE A 72 13.97 -7.10 8.27
N TYR A 73 15.21 -6.63 8.27
CA TYR A 73 15.63 -5.44 7.50
C TYR A 73 16.41 -5.79 6.22
N GLU A 74 16.83 -7.05 6.08
CA GLU A 74 17.63 -7.54 4.96
C GLU A 74 16.88 -8.66 4.23
N LEU A 75 16.89 -8.61 2.89
CA LEU A 75 16.17 -9.58 2.07
C LEU A 75 16.74 -10.99 2.27
N GLU A 76 18.07 -11.07 2.35
CA GLU A 76 18.86 -12.29 2.51
C GLU A 76 18.55 -13.01 3.83
N ALA A 77 18.24 -12.25 4.89
CA ALA A 77 17.86 -12.82 6.18
C ALA A 77 16.44 -13.39 6.20
N ALA A 78 15.58 -12.97 5.28
CA ALA A 78 14.20 -13.47 5.15
C ALA A 78 14.07 -14.64 4.16
N LEU A 79 15.03 -14.81 3.23
CA LEU A 79 15.01 -15.90 2.25
C LEU A 79 15.20 -17.26 2.93
N GLY A 80 14.34 -18.23 2.60
CA GLY A 80 14.43 -19.60 3.11
C GLY A 80 13.93 -19.81 4.54
N GLN A 81 13.37 -18.78 5.17
CA GLN A 81 12.66 -18.93 6.45
C GLN A 81 11.30 -19.61 6.24
N LEU A 82 10.84 -20.37 7.26
CA LEU A 82 9.68 -21.28 7.22
C LEU A 82 8.69 -21.01 8.36
#